data_AF-A0A950VLH6-F1
#
_entry.id   AF-A0A950VLH6-F1
#
_cell.length_a   1.000
_cell.length_b   1.000
_cell.length_c   1.000
_cell.angle_alpha   90.00
_cell.angle_beta   90.00
_cell.angle_gamma   90.00
#
_symmetry.space_group_name_H-M   'P 1'
#
loop_
_entity.id
_entity.type
_entity.pdbx_description
1 polymer ?
#
loop_
_entity_poly.entity_id
_entity_poly.type
_entity_poly.pdbx_seq_one_letter_code
_entity_poly.pdbx_strand_id
1 'polypeptide(L)' 'MARTPRDVTDTELAILEVLWERGQATRRQLMDALYPGGGPAQYATIQKLLERLEGKG' A
#
# COMPACT_ATOMS: atom_id res chain seq x y z
N MET A 1 -8.33 22.27 6.98
CA MET A 1 -7.40 22.52 5.87
C MET A 1 -7.03 21.17 5.26
N ALA A 2 -7.59 20.84 4.10
CA ALA A 2 -7.25 19.60 3.42
C ALA A 2 -5.80 19.72 2.92
N ARG A 3 -4.91 18.89 3.45
CA ARG A 3 -3.51 18.80 3.01
C ARG A 3 -3.52 18.51 1.51
N THR A 4 -2.76 19.28 0.73
CA THR A 4 -2.58 19.03 -0.71
C THR A 4 -2.17 17.56 -0.87
N PRO A 5 -3.00 16.71 -1.49
CA PRO A 5 -2.67 15.30 -1.60
C PRO A 5 -1.41 15.22 -2.44
N ARG A 6 -0.28 14.85 -1.82
CA ARG A 6 0.88 14.35 -2.58
C ARG A 6 0.32 13.20 -3.40
N ASP A 7 0.31 13.35 -4.72
CA ASP A 7 -0.30 12.39 -5.64
C ASP A 7 -0.02 10.96 -5.18
N VAL A 8 -1.10 10.26 -4.89
CA VAL A 8 -1.07 8.85 -4.55
C VAL A 8 -0.72 8.13 -5.85
N THR A 9 0.36 7.35 -5.84
CA THR A 9 0.71 6.58 -7.05
C THR A 9 -0.32 5.46 -7.24
N ASP A 10 -0.44 4.94 -8.46
CA ASP A 10 -1.39 3.84 -8.75
C ASP A 10 -1.19 2.64 -7.81
N THR A 11 0.05 2.35 -7.43
CA THR A 11 0.37 1.27 -6.47
C THR A 11 -0.08 1.60 -5.04
N GLU A 12 0.07 2.85 -4.60
CA GLU A 12 -0.43 3.28 -3.30
C GLU A 12 -1.97 3.26 -3.25
N LEU A 13 -2.62 3.63 -4.36
CA LEU A 13 -4.07 3.55 -4.49
C LEU A 13 -4.54 2.10 -4.41
N ALA A 14 -3.89 1.18 -5.13
CA ALA A 14 -4.20 -0.24 -5.07
C ALA A 14 -4.05 -0.82 -3.64
N ILE A 15 -3.06 -0.37 -2.86
CA ILE A 15 -2.94 -0.75 -1.44
C ILE A 15 -4.18 -0.28 -0.65
N LEU A 16 -4.60 0.97 -0.85
CA LEU A 16 -5.76 1.53 -0.18
C LEU A 16 -7.05 0.81 -0.58
N GLU A 17 -7.21 0.45 -1.85
CA GLU A 17 -8.35 -0.34 -2.34
C GLU A 17 -8.41 -1.71 -1.67
N VAL A 18 -7.28 -2.42 -1.57
CA VAL A 18 -7.24 -3.73 -0.88
C VAL A 18 -7.60 -3.59 0.59
N LEU A 19 -7.13 -2.54 1.26
CA LEU A 19 -7.50 -2.25 2.65
C LEU A 19 -8.98 -1.85 2.78
N TRP A 20 -9.54 -1.18 1.78
CA TRP A 20 -10.95 -0.79 1.76
C TRP A 20 -11.87 -2.01 1.59
N GLU A 21 -11.50 -2.93 0.70
CA GLU A 21 -12.27 -4.15 0.42
C GLU A 21 -12.16 -5.18 1.54
N ARG A 22 -10.95 -5.38 2.08
CA ARG A 22 -10.66 -6.46 3.06
C ARG A 22 -10.67 -5.99 4.50
N GLY A 23 -10.66 -4.68 4.74
CA GLY A 23 -10.45 -4.10 6.06
C GLY A 23 -9.00 -4.25 6.52
N GLN A 24 -8.79 -4.78 7.73
CA GLN A 24 -7.45 -4.98 8.27
C GLN A 24 -6.70 -6.07 7.50
N ALA A 25 -5.72 -5.67 6.68
CA ALA A 25 -4.84 -6.59 5.98
C ALA A 25 -3.39 -6.46 6.49
N THR A 26 -2.71 -7.59 6.58
CA THR A 26 -1.28 -7.64 6.89
C THR A 26 -0.45 -7.33 5.64
N ARG A 27 0.80 -6.89 5.83
CA ARG A 27 1.76 -6.67 4.72
C ARG A 27 1.88 -7.86 3.78
N ARG A 28 1.80 -9.09 4.31
CA ARG A 28 1.87 -10.30 3.48
C ARG A 28 0.61 -10.48 2.64
N GLN A 29 -0.58 -10.20 3.18
CA GLN A 29 -1.81 -10.23 2.39
C GLN A 29 -1.85 -9.15 1.31
N LEU A 30 -1.32 -7.95 1.60
CA LEU A 30 -1.14 -6.90 0.58
C LEU A 30 -0.17 -7.33 -0.52
N MET A 31 0.94 -7.98 -0.14
CA MET A 31 1.89 -8.55 -1.10
C MET A 31 1.25 -9.63 -1.95
N ASP A 32 0.54 -10.57 -1.35
CA ASP A 32 -0.11 -11.66 -2.08
C ASP A 32 -1.22 -11.14 -3.01
N ALA A 33 -1.89 -10.03 -2.64
CA ALA A 33 -2.92 -9.39 -3.47
C ALA A 33 -2.34 -8.58 -4.64
N LEU A 34 -1.26 -7.81 -4.41
CA LEU A 34 -0.68 -6.90 -5.40
C LEU A 34 0.41 -7.55 -6.26
N TYR A 35 1.14 -8.50 -5.68
CA TYR A 35 2.25 -9.22 -6.31
C TYR A 35 2.15 -10.72 -5.96
N PRO A 36 1.18 -11.46 -6.53
CA PRO A 36 1.09 -12.89 -6.32
C PRO A 36 2.38 -13.58 -6.79
N GLY A 37 3.07 -14.29 -5.87
CA GLY A 37 4.38 -14.88 -6.13
C GLY A 37 5.56 -13.90 -6.04
N GLY A 38 5.34 -12.69 -5.53
CA GLY A 38 6.35 -11.68 -5.28
C GLY A 38 7.41 -12.16 -4.27
N GLY A 39 8.66 -11.79 -4.52
CA GLY A 39 9.78 -12.10 -3.67
C GLY A 39 10.06 -11.03 -2.60
N PRO A 40 11.22 -11.13 -1.93
CA PRO A 40 11.63 -10.21 -0.85
C PRO A 40 11.68 -8.74 -1.28
N ALA A 41 11.96 -8.46 -2.55
CA ALA A 41 12.02 -7.10 -3.09
C ALA A 41 10.64 -6.42 -3.07
N GLN A 42 9.57 -7.13 -3.43
CA GLN A 42 8.20 -6.63 -3.44
C GLN A 42 7.71 -6.35 -2.02
N TYR A 43 8.12 -7.18 -1.05
CA TYR A 43 7.83 -6.94 0.36
C TYR A 43 8.43 -5.61 0.85
N ALA A 44 9.70 -5.34 0.52
CA ALA A 44 10.35 -4.07 0.86
C ALA A 44 9.69 -2.87 0.16
N THR A 45 9.22 -3.04 -1.07
CA THR A 45 8.46 -2.00 -1.78
C THR A 45 7.15 -1.68 -1.07
N ILE A 46 6.34 -2.68 -0.72
CA ILE A 46 5.07 -2.47 0.00
C ILE A 46 5.30 -1.79 1.34
N GLN A 47 6.34 -2.19 2.07
CA GLN A 47 6.70 -1.52 3.32
C GLN A 47 6.96 -0.02 3.12
N LYS A 48 7.78 0.36 2.14
CA LYS A 48 8.07 1.78 1.84
C LYS A 48 6.83 2.56 1.39
N LEU A 49 5.94 1.93 0.62
CA LEU A 49 4.70 2.55 0.17
C LEU A 49 3.75 2.80 1.36
N LEU A 50 3.66 1.86 2.29
CA LEU A 50 2.89 2.02 3.53
C LEU A 50 3.47 3.15 4.40
N GLU A 51 4.79 3.18 4.62
CA GLU A 51 5.46 4.26 5.36
C GLU A 51 5.18 5.64 4.71
N ARG A 52 5.18 5.71 3.38
CA ARG A 52 4.84 6.95 2.65
C ARG A 52 3.37 7.32 2.80
N LEU A 53 2.46 6.36 2.78
CA LEU A 53 1.02 6.57 2.98
C LEU A 53 0.72 7.05 4.41
N GLU A 54 1.34 6.43 5.42
CA GLU A 54 1.23 6.86 6.83
C GLU A 54 1.73 8.30 7.00
N GLY A 55 2.83 8.67 6.35
CA GLY A 55 3.32 10.06 6.37
C GLY A 55 2.43 11.07 5.64
N LYS A 56 1.42 10.63 4.87
CA LYS A 56 0.42 11.52 4.23
C LYS A 56 -0.82 11.73 5.10
N GLY A 57 -1.16 10.79 5.99
CA GLY A 57 -2.31 10.86 6.92
C GLY A 57 -2.10 11.91 8.01
#